data_AF-A0A949IKE9-F1
#
_entry.id   AF-A0A949IKE9-F1
#
_cell.length_a   1.000
_cell.length_b   1.000
_cell.length_c   1.000
_cell.angle_alpha   90.00
_cell.angle_beta   90.00
_cell.angle_gamma   90.00
#
_symmetry.space_group_name_H-M   'P 1'
#
loop_
_entity.id
_entity.type
_entity.pdbx_description
1 polymer ?
#
loop_
_entity_poly.entity_id
_entity_poly.type
_entity_poly.pdbx_seq_one_letter_code
_entity_poly.pdbx_strand_id
1 'polypeptide(L)'
;MNTDYIPKSAAEKEEYWRSDAMRDVALPPSEPLRTLAARLKSGLAADDKKEVQAACVSMLKELSAFYQVSTPKISILSTRPLKVTEKWVQELFGDYTPDTEKIRLWMRTAVQKKPTSYGVLLSTFCHEFFHHLDMVSLDLPETYHTRGFYERVGLLYHHIQNTPVRKIVWKENRNGTYQVDWAKTMANRPVPDRPDKLNR
;
A
#
# COMPACT_ATOMS: atom_id res chain seq x y z
N MET A 1 -7.77 7.81 7.21
CA MET A 1 -7.93 7.23 5.87
C MET A 1 -9.36 7.47 5.45
N ASN A 2 -9.54 8.17 4.33
CA ASN A 2 -10.83 8.50 3.73
C ASN A 2 -10.81 7.95 2.32
N THR A 3 -11.94 7.46 1.83
CA THR A 3 -12.04 7.08 0.43
C THR A 3 -12.05 8.31 -0.46
N ASP A 4 -11.67 8.12 -1.72
CA ASP A 4 -11.82 9.15 -2.73
C ASP A 4 -13.30 9.54 -2.91
N TYR A 5 -13.52 10.70 -3.52
CA TYR A 5 -14.86 11.10 -3.93
C TYR A 5 -15.39 10.15 -4.99
N ILE A 6 -16.66 9.77 -4.87
CA ILE A 6 -17.33 8.95 -5.88
C ILE A 6 -17.38 9.78 -7.18
N PRO A 7 -16.84 9.26 -8.30
CA PRO A 7 -16.81 9.98 -9.56
C PRO A 7 -18.21 10.17 -10.15
N LYS A 8 -18.33 11.15 -11.05
CA LYS A 8 -19.62 11.54 -11.64
C LYS A 8 -19.97 10.76 -12.90
N SER A 9 -18.98 10.39 -13.69
CA SER A 9 -19.23 9.64 -14.93
C SER A 9 -19.72 8.23 -14.62
N ALA A 10 -20.55 7.67 -15.48
CA ALA A 10 -21.09 6.32 -15.27
C ALA A 10 -19.97 5.26 -15.25
N ALA A 11 -19.02 5.36 -16.18
CA ALA A 11 -17.91 4.42 -16.32
C ALA A 11 -16.96 4.44 -15.11
N GLU A 12 -16.48 5.61 -14.69
CA GLU A 12 -15.61 5.72 -13.52
C GLU A 12 -16.35 5.31 -12.24
N LYS A 13 -17.66 5.57 -12.15
CA LYS A 13 -18.47 5.17 -11.00
C LYS A 13 -18.64 3.65 -10.93
N GLU A 14 -18.80 2.99 -12.06
CA GLU A 14 -18.80 1.53 -12.15
C GLU A 14 -17.45 0.95 -11.67
N GLU A 15 -16.35 1.51 -12.16
CA GLU A 15 -15.00 1.14 -11.72
C GLU A 15 -14.82 1.33 -10.21
N TYR A 16 -15.20 2.50 -9.68
CA TYR A 16 -15.12 2.81 -8.25
C TYR A 16 -15.83 1.74 -7.41
N TRP A 17 -17.06 1.37 -7.78
CA TRP A 17 -17.80 0.37 -7.00
C TRP A 17 -17.27 -1.05 -7.18
N ARG A 18 -16.72 -1.38 -8.36
CA ARG A 18 -16.02 -2.64 -8.58
C ARG A 18 -14.77 -2.74 -7.70
N SER A 19 -13.95 -1.70 -7.64
CA SER A 19 -12.81 -1.60 -6.72
C SER A 19 -13.25 -1.72 -5.25
N ASP A 20 -14.33 -1.03 -4.84
CA ASP A 20 -14.83 -1.07 -3.46
C ASP A 20 -15.35 -2.46 -3.03
N ALA A 21 -15.89 -3.23 -3.98
CA ALA A 21 -16.35 -4.60 -3.76
C ALA A 21 -15.19 -5.61 -3.63
N MET A 22 -14.03 -5.34 -4.23
CA MET A 22 -12.84 -6.20 -4.16
C MET A 22 -12.06 -5.96 -2.86
N ARG A 23 -12.42 -6.69 -1.80
CA ARG A 23 -11.86 -6.52 -0.44
C ARG A 23 -10.89 -7.61 0.01
N ASP A 24 -10.73 -8.65 -0.79
CA ASP A 24 -9.80 -9.75 -0.54
C ASP A 24 -8.80 -9.84 -1.68
N VAL A 25 -7.66 -10.48 -1.42
CA VAL A 25 -6.59 -10.69 -2.40
C VAL A 25 -5.85 -11.98 -2.07
N ALA A 26 -5.43 -12.73 -3.09
CA ALA A 26 -4.54 -13.87 -2.88
C ALA A 26 -3.20 -13.37 -2.34
N LEU A 27 -2.63 -14.06 -1.36
CA LEU A 27 -1.34 -13.68 -0.77
C LEU A 27 -0.27 -14.71 -1.17
N PRO A 28 0.96 -14.25 -1.48
CA PRO A 28 2.09 -15.14 -1.79
C PRO A 28 2.56 -15.92 -0.56
N PRO A 29 3.47 -16.90 -0.73
CA PRO A 29 4.19 -17.50 0.39
C PRO A 29 4.85 -16.43 1.26
N SER A 30 4.67 -16.54 2.58
CA SER A 30 5.04 -15.47 3.49
C SER A 30 6.55 -15.35 3.78
N GLU A 31 7.26 -16.49 3.85
CA GLU A 31 8.66 -16.55 4.28
C GLU A 31 9.63 -15.71 3.41
N PRO A 32 9.61 -15.78 2.06
CA PRO A 32 10.47 -14.94 1.23
C PRO A 32 10.26 -13.45 1.49
N LEU A 33 9.00 -13.01 1.55
CA LEU A 33 8.67 -11.61 1.79
C LEU A 33 9.04 -11.14 3.19
N ARG A 34 8.82 -11.96 4.22
CA ARG A 34 9.19 -11.65 5.61
C ARG A 34 10.71 -11.50 5.75
N THR A 35 11.49 -12.36 5.09
CA THR A 35 12.96 -12.24 5.05
C THR A 35 13.40 -10.93 4.40
N LEU A 36 12.81 -10.58 3.25
CA LEU A 36 13.13 -9.32 2.57
C LEU A 36 12.67 -8.09 3.36
N ALA A 37 11.54 -8.17 4.06
CA ALA A 37 11.05 -7.10 4.91
C ALA A 37 11.95 -6.87 6.14
N ALA A 38 12.54 -7.93 6.69
CA ALA A 38 13.56 -7.81 7.74
C ALA A 38 14.81 -7.07 7.22
N ARG A 39 15.26 -7.36 5.98
CA ARG A 39 16.35 -6.60 5.33
C ARG A 39 15.99 -5.14 5.13
N LEU A 40 14.78 -4.86 4.63
CA LEU A 40 14.24 -3.50 4.49
C LEU A 40 14.29 -2.74 5.82
N LYS A 41 13.84 -3.37 6.90
CA LYS A 41 13.84 -2.80 8.26
C LYS A 41 15.25 -2.47 8.73
N SER A 42 16.19 -3.39 8.58
CA SER A 42 17.59 -3.20 8.97
C SER A 42 18.28 -2.12 8.14
N GLY A 43 18.11 -2.12 6.81
CA GLY A 43 18.65 -1.10 5.92
C GLY A 43 18.11 0.29 6.25
N LEU A 44 16.81 0.42 6.53
CA LEU A 44 16.20 1.69 6.92
C LEU A 44 16.74 2.20 8.26
N ALA A 45 16.91 1.30 9.25
CA ALA A 45 17.48 1.65 10.56
C ALA A 45 18.94 2.11 10.46
N ALA A 46 19.69 1.56 9.51
CA ALA A 46 21.07 1.96 9.20
C ALA A 46 21.16 3.19 8.29
N ASP A 47 20.03 3.76 7.85
CA ASP A 47 19.95 4.83 6.83
C ASP A 47 20.67 4.45 5.52
N ASP A 48 20.71 3.15 5.20
CA ASP A 48 21.33 2.58 4.01
C ASP A 48 20.32 2.54 2.86
N LYS A 49 20.33 3.61 2.06
CA LYS A 49 19.52 3.75 0.86
C LYS A 49 19.70 2.58 -0.13
N LYS A 50 20.91 2.03 -0.27
CA LYS A 50 21.19 0.97 -1.24
C LYS A 50 20.56 -0.35 -0.80
N GLU A 51 20.65 -0.67 0.48
CA GLU A 51 20.02 -1.87 1.02
C GLU A 51 18.49 -1.77 0.99
N VAL A 52 17.93 -0.60 1.32
CA VAL A 52 16.48 -0.33 1.19
C VAL A 52 16.03 -0.53 -0.27
N GLN A 53 16.78 0.01 -1.22
CA GLN A 53 16.51 -0.17 -2.66
C GLN A 53 16.57 -1.64 -3.07
N ALA A 54 17.60 -2.38 -2.65
CA ALA A 54 17.77 -3.78 -3.01
C ALA A 54 16.67 -4.68 -2.42
N ALA A 55 16.27 -4.42 -1.17
CA ALA A 55 15.17 -5.12 -0.52
C ALA A 55 13.84 -4.87 -1.26
N CYS A 56 13.51 -3.61 -1.54
CA CYS A 56 12.29 -3.26 -2.28
C CYS A 56 12.26 -3.86 -3.70
N VAL A 57 13.39 -3.84 -4.43
CA VAL A 57 13.47 -4.49 -5.76
C VAL A 57 13.20 -5.99 -5.65
N SER A 58 13.76 -6.66 -4.63
CA SER A 58 13.56 -8.10 -4.43
C SER A 58 12.10 -8.41 -4.08
N MET A 59 11.48 -7.60 -3.21
CA MET A 59 10.06 -7.75 -2.85
C MET A 59 9.14 -7.57 -4.06
N LEU A 60 9.41 -6.57 -4.92
CA LEU A 60 8.63 -6.40 -6.16
C LEU A 60 8.75 -7.59 -7.10
N LYS A 61 9.92 -8.22 -7.20
CA LYS A 61 10.09 -9.44 -8.01
C LYS A 61 9.24 -10.60 -7.47
N GLU A 62 9.28 -10.85 -6.17
CA GLU A 62 8.46 -11.90 -5.54
C GLU A 62 6.96 -11.65 -5.76
N LEU A 63 6.51 -10.41 -5.53
CA LEU A 63 5.11 -10.05 -5.71
C LEU A 63 4.69 -10.14 -7.18
N SER A 64 5.48 -9.58 -8.11
CA SER A 64 5.15 -9.57 -9.53
C SER A 64 5.14 -10.98 -10.11
N ALA A 65 6.06 -11.85 -9.66
CA ALA A 65 6.07 -13.27 -10.04
C ALA A 65 4.82 -13.99 -9.54
N PHE A 66 4.40 -13.75 -8.29
CA PHE A 66 3.21 -14.37 -7.73
C PHE A 66 1.92 -13.94 -8.46
N TYR A 67 1.75 -12.63 -8.72
CA TYR A 67 0.59 -12.10 -9.42
C TYR A 67 0.68 -12.23 -10.94
N GLN A 68 1.79 -12.73 -11.48
CA GLN A 68 2.05 -12.89 -12.92
C GLN A 68 1.93 -11.58 -13.71
N VAL A 69 2.46 -10.49 -13.14
CA VAL A 69 2.44 -9.14 -13.73
C VAL A 69 3.85 -8.67 -14.09
N SER A 70 3.95 -7.58 -14.88
CA SER A 70 5.22 -6.91 -15.10
C SER A 70 5.82 -6.43 -13.77
N THR A 71 7.14 -6.40 -13.64
CA THR A 71 7.78 -5.90 -12.42
C THR A 71 7.97 -4.38 -12.53
N PRO A 72 7.29 -3.56 -11.71
CA PRO A 72 7.46 -2.12 -11.78
C PRO A 72 8.89 -1.74 -11.35
N LYS A 73 9.43 -0.68 -11.95
CA LYS A 73 10.70 -0.11 -11.52
C LYS A 73 10.50 0.60 -10.20
N ILE A 74 11.48 0.55 -9.31
CA ILE A 74 11.43 1.28 -8.03
C ILE A 74 12.64 2.18 -7.83
N SER A 75 12.44 3.35 -7.24
CA SER A 75 13.49 4.28 -6.85
C SER A 75 13.27 4.76 -5.43
N ILE A 76 14.23 4.47 -4.55
CA ILE A 76 14.29 5.06 -3.22
C ILE A 76 14.90 6.45 -3.36
N LEU A 77 14.26 7.44 -2.75
CA LEU A 77 14.65 8.84 -2.72
C LEU A 77 14.94 9.26 -1.28
N SER A 78 15.71 10.34 -1.11
CA SER A 78 16.13 10.82 0.21
C SER A 78 14.98 11.52 0.95
N THR A 79 14.95 12.85 0.94
CA THR A 79 13.98 13.65 1.68
C THR A 79 12.69 13.81 0.88
N ARG A 80 11.55 13.50 1.49
CA ARG A 80 10.24 13.72 0.85
C ARG A 80 9.96 15.21 0.60
N PRO A 81 9.28 15.54 -0.50
CA PRO A 81 8.89 16.92 -0.77
C PRO A 81 7.89 17.38 0.29
N LEU A 82 8.04 18.63 0.73
CA LEU A 82 7.04 19.32 1.52
C LEU A 82 6.22 20.21 0.58
N LYS A 83 4.95 19.89 0.37
CA LYS A 83 4.03 20.83 -0.28
C LYS A 83 3.35 21.64 0.82
N VAL A 84 3.75 22.90 0.95
CA VAL A 84 3.11 23.88 1.84
C VAL A 84 2.19 24.76 0.99
N THR A 85 0.91 24.80 1.34
CA THR A 85 -0.04 25.81 0.87
C THR A 85 -0.48 26.65 2.07
N GLU A 86 -1.06 27.82 1.85
CA GLU A 86 -1.57 28.71 2.93
C GLU A 86 -2.56 28.00 3.88
N LYS A 87 -3.17 26.89 3.45
CA LYS A 87 -4.22 26.18 4.19
C LYS A 87 -3.80 24.80 4.68
N TRP A 88 -2.86 24.11 4.03
CA TRP A 88 -2.49 22.72 4.34
C TRP A 88 -1.04 22.38 4.00
N VAL A 89 -0.48 21.42 4.74
CA VAL A 89 0.82 20.79 4.47
C VAL A 89 0.58 19.34 4.04
N GLN A 90 1.08 18.96 2.87
CA GLN A 90 1.03 17.57 2.37
C GLN A 90 2.45 17.02 2.18
N GLU A 91 2.67 15.81 2.68
CA GLU A 91 3.89 15.04 2.47
C GLU A 91 3.59 13.89 1.49
N LEU A 92 4.42 13.74 0.45
CA LEU A 92 4.34 12.62 -0.48
C LEU A 92 5.29 11.52 -0.01
N PHE A 93 4.75 10.38 0.42
CA PHE A 93 5.53 9.26 0.96
C PHE A 93 6.04 8.34 -0.14
N GLY A 94 5.23 8.21 -1.21
CA GLY A 94 5.52 7.47 -2.41
C GLY A 94 4.64 7.96 -3.56
N ASP A 95 4.93 7.48 -4.76
CA ASP A 95 4.05 7.60 -5.91
C ASP A 95 4.31 6.49 -6.93
N TYR A 96 3.28 6.17 -7.69
CA TYR A 96 3.32 5.31 -8.86
C TYR A 96 3.04 6.12 -10.12
N THR A 97 3.86 5.94 -11.15
CA THR A 97 3.69 6.57 -12.47
C THR A 97 3.29 5.50 -13.49
N PRO A 98 2.00 5.43 -13.89
CA PRO A 98 1.47 4.48 -14.87
C PRO A 98 2.30 4.32 -16.14
N ASP A 99 2.58 5.42 -16.84
CA ASP A 99 3.23 5.41 -18.17
C ASP A 99 4.62 4.74 -18.17
N THR A 100 5.28 4.69 -17.02
CA THR A 100 6.63 4.14 -16.89
C THR A 100 6.71 2.95 -15.93
N GLU A 101 5.57 2.53 -15.39
CA GLU A 101 5.42 1.54 -14.32
C GLU A 101 6.46 1.76 -13.20
N LYS A 102 6.56 3.00 -12.73
CA LYS A 102 7.61 3.42 -11.80
C LYS A 102 7.05 3.79 -10.45
N ILE A 103 7.53 3.10 -9.43
CA ILE A 103 7.33 3.42 -8.01
C ILE A 103 8.49 4.29 -7.53
N ARG A 104 8.17 5.35 -6.79
CA ARG A 104 9.14 6.13 -6.01
C ARG A 104 8.74 6.09 -4.56
N LEU A 105 9.72 5.95 -3.65
CA LEU A 105 9.49 6.00 -2.21
C LEU A 105 10.51 6.94 -1.58
N TRP A 106 10.08 7.75 -0.62
CA TRP A 106 10.99 8.63 0.13
C TRP A 106 11.30 8.06 1.50
N MET A 107 12.58 7.80 1.75
CA MET A 107 12.99 7.16 3.00
C MET A 107 13.21 8.13 4.15
N ARG A 108 13.31 9.46 3.91
CA ARG A 108 13.54 10.47 4.96
C ARG A 108 12.39 11.49 5.07
N THR A 109 12.13 11.91 6.31
CA THR A 109 11.09 12.90 6.64
C THR A 109 11.41 14.28 6.07
N ALA A 110 10.39 15.07 5.73
CA ALA A 110 10.58 16.37 5.08
C ALA A 110 11.32 17.36 5.98
N VAL A 111 10.89 17.44 7.25
CA VAL A 111 11.37 18.45 8.20
C VAL A 111 12.68 18.02 8.86
N GLN A 112 12.68 16.86 9.53
CA GLN A 112 13.84 16.41 10.31
C GLN A 112 14.92 15.74 9.44
N LYS A 113 14.59 15.36 8.20
CA LYS A 113 15.49 14.65 7.27
C LYS A 113 16.08 13.36 7.85
N LYS A 114 15.39 12.77 8.83
CA LYS A 114 15.73 11.46 9.41
C LYS A 114 14.99 10.35 8.68
N PRO A 115 15.49 9.10 8.70
CA PRO A 115 14.72 7.95 8.22
C PRO A 115 13.28 7.95 8.75
N THR A 116 12.32 7.64 7.88
CA THR A 116 10.94 7.39 8.30
C THR A 116 10.85 6.07 9.06
N SER A 117 9.69 5.78 9.66
CA SER A 117 9.52 4.51 10.33
C SER A 117 9.40 3.38 9.31
N TYR A 118 9.88 2.19 9.67
CA TYR A 118 9.74 1.00 8.83
C TYR A 118 8.29 0.70 8.46
N GLY A 119 7.35 0.86 9.40
CA GLY A 119 5.92 0.69 9.13
C GLY A 119 5.40 1.65 8.06
N VAL A 120 5.81 2.92 8.08
CA VAL A 120 5.43 3.91 7.06
C VAL A 120 6.01 3.57 5.70
N LEU A 121 7.28 3.19 5.64
CA LEU A 121 7.90 2.82 4.36
C LEU A 121 7.25 1.57 3.77
N LEU A 122 7.02 0.53 4.59
CA LEU A 122 6.40 -0.71 4.13
C LEU A 122 4.94 -0.50 3.72
N SER A 123 4.15 0.28 4.47
CA SER A 123 2.77 0.58 4.09
C SER A 123 2.71 1.34 2.76
N THR A 124 3.62 2.29 2.56
CA THR A 124 3.73 3.05 1.31
C THR A 124 4.15 2.13 0.16
N PHE A 125 5.14 1.26 0.37
CA PHE A 125 5.54 0.25 -0.63
C PHE A 125 4.35 -0.60 -1.09
N CYS A 126 3.56 -1.13 -0.15
CA CYS A 126 2.39 -1.96 -0.47
C CYS A 126 1.33 -1.14 -1.23
N HIS A 127 1.12 0.11 -0.82
CA HIS A 127 0.17 1.02 -1.45
C HIS A 127 0.51 1.27 -2.93
N GLU A 128 1.75 1.67 -3.22
CA GLU A 128 2.17 1.92 -4.61
C GLU A 128 2.18 0.64 -5.46
N PHE A 129 2.49 -0.52 -4.86
CA PHE A 129 2.38 -1.80 -5.57
C PHE A 129 0.94 -2.14 -5.92
N PHE A 130 -0.03 -1.81 -5.07
CA PHE A 130 -1.45 -2.03 -5.39
C PHE A 130 -1.96 -1.11 -6.49
N HIS A 131 -1.46 0.13 -6.59
CA HIS A 131 -1.75 0.96 -7.77
C HIS A 131 -1.27 0.30 -9.06
N HIS A 132 -0.09 -0.31 -9.05
CA HIS A 132 0.37 -1.10 -10.18
C HIS A 132 -0.55 -2.30 -10.45
N LEU A 133 -0.89 -3.09 -9.43
CA LEU A 133 -1.73 -4.29 -9.59
C LEU A 133 -3.15 -3.97 -10.09
N ASP A 134 -3.76 -2.90 -9.58
CA ASP A 134 -5.07 -2.40 -10.01
C ASP A 134 -5.08 -2.16 -11.52
N MET A 135 -4.06 -1.47 -12.02
CA MET A 135 -3.92 -1.11 -13.43
C MET A 135 -3.67 -2.33 -14.32
N VAL A 136 -2.73 -3.21 -13.96
CA VAL A 136 -2.21 -4.22 -14.89
C VAL A 136 -2.87 -5.60 -14.75
N SER A 137 -3.61 -5.85 -13.67
CA SER A 137 -4.21 -7.16 -13.40
C SER A 137 -5.72 -7.10 -13.12
N LEU A 138 -6.21 -6.02 -12.52
CA LEU A 138 -7.59 -5.93 -12.06
C LEU A 138 -8.48 -5.05 -12.93
N ASP A 139 -7.91 -4.49 -14.01
CA ASP A 139 -8.62 -3.61 -14.95
C ASP A 139 -9.25 -2.40 -14.21
N LEU A 140 -8.49 -1.77 -13.30
CA LEU A 140 -8.89 -0.61 -12.51
C LEU A 140 -7.95 0.58 -12.81
N PRO A 141 -8.04 1.20 -14.00
CA PRO A 141 -7.09 2.22 -14.46
C PRO A 141 -7.11 3.53 -13.65
N GLU A 142 -8.20 3.86 -12.96
CA GLU A 142 -8.28 5.04 -12.10
C GLU A 142 -7.71 4.76 -10.70
N THR A 143 -7.63 3.48 -10.31
CA THR A 143 -7.06 2.99 -9.05
C THR A 143 -7.52 3.78 -7.81
N TYR A 144 -8.82 4.09 -7.77
CA TYR A 144 -9.43 4.87 -6.70
C TYR A 144 -9.14 4.28 -5.32
N HIS A 145 -8.89 5.16 -4.35
CA HIS A 145 -8.79 4.80 -2.93
C HIS A 145 -10.16 4.45 -2.37
N THR A 146 -10.64 3.25 -2.66
CA THR A 146 -11.89 2.71 -2.14
C THR A 146 -11.66 1.94 -0.84
N ARG A 147 -12.74 1.45 -0.21
CA ARG A 147 -12.58 0.55 0.94
C ARG A 147 -11.86 -0.73 0.54
N GLY A 148 -12.19 -1.27 -0.64
CA GLY A 148 -11.56 -2.46 -1.19
C GLY A 148 -10.07 -2.27 -1.46
N PHE A 149 -9.68 -1.13 -2.03
CA PHE A 149 -8.26 -0.78 -2.19
C PHE A 149 -7.52 -0.79 -0.83
N TYR A 150 -8.02 -0.04 0.16
CA TYR A 150 -7.38 0.01 1.48
C TYR A 150 -7.33 -1.34 2.20
N GLU A 151 -8.39 -2.15 2.08
CA GLU A 151 -8.43 -3.49 2.68
C GLU A 151 -7.41 -4.43 2.02
N ARG A 152 -7.29 -4.45 0.68
CA ARG A 152 -6.29 -5.26 -0.04
C ARG A 152 -4.85 -4.84 0.29
N VAL A 153 -4.57 -3.53 0.33
CA VAL A 153 -3.27 -2.99 0.78
C VAL A 153 -2.96 -3.43 2.21
N GLY A 154 -3.95 -3.35 3.10
CA GLY A 154 -3.82 -3.75 4.50
C GLY A 154 -3.52 -5.24 4.66
N LEU A 155 -4.18 -6.11 3.89
CA LEU A 155 -3.92 -7.55 3.88
C LEU A 155 -2.46 -7.85 3.54
N LEU A 156 -1.93 -7.26 2.47
CA LEU A 156 -0.53 -7.47 2.08
C LEU A 156 0.44 -6.92 3.11
N TYR A 157 0.20 -5.70 3.62
CA TYR A 157 1.04 -5.10 4.66
C TYR A 157 1.14 -6.00 5.89
N HIS A 158 0.00 -6.46 6.40
CA HIS A 158 -0.04 -7.30 7.61
C HIS A 158 0.57 -8.68 7.38
N HIS A 159 0.37 -9.26 6.19
CA HIS A 159 0.98 -10.52 5.78
C HIS A 159 2.51 -10.44 5.78
N ILE A 160 3.08 -9.41 5.15
CA ILE A 160 4.54 -9.15 5.13
C ILE A 160 5.07 -8.85 6.53
N GLN A 161 4.32 -8.06 7.30
CA GLN A 161 4.72 -7.65 8.64
C GLN A 161 4.60 -8.77 9.68
N ASN A 162 3.97 -9.90 9.33
CA ASN A 162 3.58 -10.97 10.25
C ASN A 162 2.81 -10.43 11.46
N THR A 163 1.77 -9.63 11.18
CA THR A 163 0.91 -9.06 12.22
C THR A 163 -0.54 -9.43 11.98
N PRO A 164 -1.34 -9.62 13.04
CA PRO A 164 -2.74 -9.94 12.89
C PRO A 164 -3.50 -8.86 12.12
N VAL A 165 -4.39 -9.29 11.20
CA VAL A 165 -5.28 -8.39 10.47
C VAL A 165 -6.46 -8.01 11.35
N ARG A 166 -6.79 -6.73 11.42
CA ARG A 166 -8.03 -6.25 12.05
C ARG A 166 -9.04 -5.88 10.97
N LYS A 167 -10.29 -6.28 11.18
CA LYS A 167 -11.39 -5.84 10.33
C LYS A 167 -11.58 -4.33 10.48
N ILE A 168 -11.36 -3.60 9.40
CA ILE A 168 -11.56 -2.15 9.33
C ILE A 168 -13.07 -1.86 9.47
N VAL A 169 -13.41 -0.94 10.37
CA VAL A 169 -14.77 -0.44 10.51
C VAL A 169 -14.89 0.87 9.74
N TRP A 170 -15.74 0.88 8.74
CA TRP A 170 -15.99 2.06 7.91
C TRP A 170 -17.20 2.82 8.42
N LYS A 171 -17.05 4.14 8.51
CA LYS A 171 -18.14 5.09 8.76
C LYS A 171 -18.45 5.82 7.46
N GLU A 172 -19.70 5.74 7.03
CA GLU A 172 -20.19 6.48 5.87
C GLU A 172 -20.33 7.98 6.20
N ASN A 173 -19.91 8.82 5.27
CA ASN A 173 -20.03 10.27 5.31
C ASN A 173 -21.29 10.72 4.55
N ARG A 174 -21.75 11.95 4.80
CA ARG A 174 -22.98 12.50 4.17
C ARG A 174 -22.95 12.53 2.63
N ASN A 175 -21.75 12.54 2.04
CA ASN A 175 -21.54 12.55 0.60
C ASN A 175 -21.36 11.13 -0.01
N GLY A 176 -21.62 10.07 0.75
CA GLY A 176 -21.48 8.68 0.32
C GLY A 176 -20.04 8.13 0.34
N THR A 177 -19.04 8.96 0.63
CA THR A 177 -17.65 8.49 0.88
C THR A 177 -17.54 7.83 2.23
N TYR A 178 -16.44 7.13 2.49
CA TYR A 178 -16.20 6.46 3.77
C TYR A 178 -14.93 6.98 4.43
N GLN A 179 -14.91 6.94 5.75
CA GLN A 179 -13.71 7.12 6.56
C GLN A 179 -13.57 5.98 7.56
N VAL A 180 -12.36 5.67 7.96
CA VAL A 180 -12.12 4.64 8.98
C VAL A 180 -12.55 5.15 10.35
N ASP A 181 -13.40 4.37 11.03
CA ASP A 181 -13.68 4.52 12.47
C ASP A 181 -12.57 3.79 13.25
N TRP A 182 -11.51 4.53 13.59
CA TRP A 182 -10.36 3.96 14.28
C TRP A 182 -10.70 3.44 15.67
N ALA A 183 -11.58 4.12 16.40
CA ALA A 183 -11.97 3.70 17.74
C ALA A 183 -12.61 2.30 17.70
N LYS A 184 -13.57 2.08 16.79
CA LYS A 184 -14.20 0.76 16.62
C LYS A 184 -13.25 -0.27 16.01
N THR A 185 -12.42 0.13 15.05
CA THR A 185 -11.44 -0.76 14.42
C THR A 185 -10.45 -1.31 15.45
N MET A 186 -9.97 -0.47 16.37
CA MET A 186 -9.03 -0.89 17.42
C MET A 186 -9.69 -1.71 18.52
N ALA A 187 -11.00 -1.52 18.76
CA ALA A 187 -11.79 -2.32 19.70
C ALA A 187 -12.07 -3.74 19.20
N ASN A 188 -12.06 -3.97 17.87
CA ASN A 188 -12.26 -5.30 17.29
C ASN A 188 -11.10 -6.25 17.63
N ARG A 189 -11.41 -7.51 17.91
CA ARG A 189 -10.38 -8.55 18.01
C ARG A 189 -9.72 -8.76 16.64
N PRO A 190 -8.39 -8.94 16.59
CA PRO A 190 -7.75 -9.33 15.35
C PRO A 190 -8.25 -10.70 14.88
N VAL A 191 -8.32 -10.89 13.57
CA VAL A 191 -8.58 -12.19 12.98
C VAL A 191 -7.24 -12.96 13.02
N PRO A 192 -7.21 -14.21 13.55
CA PRO A 192 -6.01 -15.04 13.48
C PRO A 192 -5.58 -15.24 12.03
N ASP A 193 -4.27 -15.34 11.80
CA ASP A 193 -3.69 -15.55 10.48
C ASP A 193 -4.39 -16.75 9.80
N ARG A 194 -4.91 -16.58 8.57
CA ARG A 194 -5.42 -17.74 7.82
C ARG A 194 -4.19 -18.59 7.52
N PRO A 195 -4.17 -19.88 7.89
CA PRO A 195 -3.07 -20.74 7.47
C PRO A 195 -2.98 -20.71 5.95
N ASP A 196 -1.75 -20.61 5.44
CA ASP A 196 -1.43 -20.70 4.01
C ASP A 196 -2.23 -21.89 3.46
N LYS A 197 -3.28 -21.58 2.69
CA LYS A 197 -3.94 -22.63 1.91
C LYS A 197 -2.93 -23.01 0.85
N LEU A 198 -2.14 -24.06 1.13
CA LEU A 198 -1.43 -24.82 0.12
C LEU A 198 -2.48 -25.22 -0.91
N ASN A 199 -2.53 -24.51 -2.03
CA ASN A 199 -3.23 -24.99 -3.21
C ASN A 199 -2.51 -26.28 -3.61
N ARG A 200 -3.21 -27.41 -3.42
CA ARG A 200 -2.92 -28.67 -4.08
C ARG A 200 -3.31 -28.58 -5.55
#